data_AF-A0AAU9UV28-F1
#
_entry.id   AF-A0AAU9UV28-F1
#
_cell.length_a   1.000
_cell.length_b   1.000
_cell.length_c   1.000
_cell.angle_alpha   90.00
_cell.angle_beta   90.00
_cell.angle_gamma   90.00
#
_symmetry.space_group_name_H-M   'P 1'
#
loop_
_entity.id
_entity.type
_entity.pdbx_description
1 polymer ?
#
loop_
_entity_poly.entity_id
_entity_poly.type
_entity_poly.pdbx_seq_one_letter_code
_entity_poly.pdbx_strand_id
1 'polypeptide(L)'
;MGCKIEEYSEFIFCYIGETKGLHGVGFLIKKKYKNNITNFIGISERVALLQVKFESFFLSIIQVYSPTERSTEEEIEKFYKDIEYAHTKTEGNVIVMGDFNAKIGCPKTNYYPVMGKHGYGVRNERGERLLSYAYQHKLSIMNSFFKKKESRRWTWLSPDLKTNNEIDFILINHHKLITNIEILSKFKFSSDHRLVRATLLLSRPVKSRKTYTTPSNIPKTETEIKNYIENLRTNIENIETDCIDIQTYYNILERGITESLKYKNNTHPHQHNIFSKDTIQLIKRRTELQHTKNKNKDMKEELSRLYKETNRSIRKDYNNHRYEIISRNIKNFRSAKKAYKELTTHKSWIPKLEHNSLGTKSRKDVINLATNFYKNLYRKQNNTEIKSQATHMNTTGYIRQIEDSEVYEHIKNLKAEKSPGPDGLCNEALKIGAPILTRHFTQLFNMILNEEKVPKQWCTSDIILLFKKGSSLNIGNYRPISLLATKLLIPSATLQSGTHYNNQILTVNTSTS
;
A
#
# COMPACT_ATOMS: atom_id res chain seq x y z
N MET A 1 -34.39 -5.48 -24.51
CA MET A 1 -33.71 -5.18 -23.23
C MET A 1 -34.41 -5.96 -22.11
N GLY A 2 -34.29 -7.28 -22.17
CA GLY A 2 -34.97 -8.24 -21.29
C GLY A 2 -34.20 -8.58 -20.01
N CYS A 3 -34.27 -7.71 -19.01
CA CYS A 3 -33.91 -8.07 -17.64
C CYS A 3 -35.12 -8.73 -16.97
N LYS A 4 -35.00 -9.99 -16.53
CA LYS A 4 -36.06 -10.69 -15.79
C LYS A 4 -35.59 -11.03 -14.39
N ILE A 5 -36.44 -10.76 -13.41
CA ILE A 5 -36.23 -11.10 -12.01
C ILE A 5 -37.44 -11.90 -11.55
N GLU A 6 -37.19 -13.15 -11.16
CA GLU A 6 -38.21 -14.06 -10.67
C GLU A 6 -37.92 -14.44 -9.22
N GLU A 7 -38.93 -14.40 -8.36
CA GLU A 7 -38.81 -14.74 -6.96
C GLU A 7 -39.46 -16.10 -6.68
N TYR A 8 -38.69 -17.00 -6.09
CA TYR A 8 -39.12 -18.33 -5.68
C TYR A 8 -39.14 -18.43 -4.14
N SER A 9 -39.54 -19.59 -3.62
CA SER A 9 -39.59 -19.85 -2.17
C SER A 9 -38.22 -19.72 -1.51
N GLU A 10 -37.17 -20.24 -2.13
CA GLU A 10 -35.81 -20.36 -1.55
C GLU A 10 -34.77 -19.40 -2.17
N PHE A 11 -35.03 -18.87 -3.36
CA PHE A 11 -34.06 -18.06 -4.12
C PHE A 11 -34.73 -17.01 -5.00
N ILE A 12 -33.91 -16.08 -5.49
CA ILE A 12 -34.23 -15.07 -6.50
C ILE A 12 -33.40 -15.41 -7.73
N PHE A 13 -34.05 -15.39 -8.89
CA PHE A 13 -33.42 -15.65 -10.17
C PHE A 13 -33.41 -14.38 -11.02
N CYS A 14 -32.23 -13.81 -11.23
CA CYS A 14 -32.03 -12.64 -12.10
C CYS A 14 -31.34 -13.10 -13.39
N TYR A 15 -31.95 -12.90 -14.56
CA TYR A 15 -31.39 -13.41 -15.80
C TYR A 15 -31.68 -12.54 -17.03
N ILE A 16 -30.89 -12.77 -18.06
CA ILE A 16 -31.08 -12.24 -19.42
C ILE A 16 -30.90 -13.39 -20.41
N GLY A 17 -31.85 -13.50 -21.34
CA GLY A 17 -31.90 -14.50 -22.40
C GLY A 17 -33.16 -14.25 -23.21
N GLU A 18 -32.98 -13.90 -24.47
CA GLU A 18 -34.03 -13.54 -25.43
C GLU A 18 -34.15 -14.63 -26.51
N THR A 19 -33.04 -15.22 -26.93
CA THR A 19 -32.96 -16.24 -27.99
C THR A 19 -33.19 -17.64 -27.42
N LYS A 20 -34.30 -18.28 -27.81
CA LYS A 20 -34.65 -19.60 -27.30
C LYS A 20 -33.60 -20.65 -27.70
N GLY A 21 -33.07 -21.36 -26.71
CA GLY A 21 -32.10 -22.44 -26.91
C GLY A 21 -30.67 -21.99 -27.20
N LEU A 22 -30.40 -20.69 -27.18
CA LEU A 22 -29.06 -20.13 -27.40
C LEU A 22 -28.71 -19.14 -26.28
N HIS A 23 -27.48 -19.25 -25.78
CA HIS A 23 -26.91 -18.31 -24.81
C HIS A 23 -27.72 -18.22 -23.51
N GLY A 24 -27.69 -17.06 -22.86
CA GLY A 24 -28.36 -16.79 -21.60
C GLY A 24 -27.38 -16.82 -20.42
N VAL A 25 -27.48 -15.80 -19.57
CA VAL A 25 -26.72 -15.71 -18.33
C VAL A 25 -27.62 -15.23 -17.20
N GLY A 26 -27.35 -15.68 -15.99
CA GLY A 26 -28.14 -15.29 -14.83
C GLY A 26 -27.49 -15.63 -13.50
N PHE A 27 -28.16 -15.22 -12.44
CA PHE A 27 -27.76 -15.35 -11.06
C PHE A 27 -28.88 -15.99 -10.25
N LEU A 28 -28.59 -17.10 -9.58
CA LEU A 28 -29.44 -17.63 -8.51
C LEU A 28 -28.90 -17.15 -7.16
N ILE A 29 -29.74 -16.44 -6.41
CA ILE A 29 -29.37 -15.75 -5.18
C ILE A 29 -30.28 -16.26 -4.05
N LYS A 30 -29.71 -16.73 -2.93
CA LYS A 30 -30.53 -17.18 -1.78
C LYS A 30 -31.46 -16.06 -1.30
N LYS A 31 -32.72 -16.39 -1.00
CA LYS A 31 -33.76 -15.41 -0.64
C LYS A 31 -33.40 -14.52 0.55
N LYS A 32 -32.63 -15.03 1.51
CA LYS A 32 -32.11 -14.24 2.64
C LYS A 32 -31.27 -13.01 2.24
N TYR A 33 -30.74 -12.98 1.02
CA TYR A 33 -29.96 -11.86 0.49
C TYR A 33 -30.75 -10.92 -0.42
N LYS A 34 -32.09 -11.08 -0.51
CA LYS A 34 -32.98 -10.23 -1.31
C LYS A 34 -32.70 -8.74 -1.11
N ASN A 35 -32.67 -8.32 0.15
CA ASN A 35 -32.50 -6.92 0.54
C ASN A 35 -31.05 -6.42 0.36
N ASN A 36 -30.11 -7.32 0.04
CA ASN A 36 -28.73 -6.93 -0.28
C ASN A 36 -28.55 -6.64 -1.77
N ILE A 37 -29.46 -7.08 -2.65
CA ILE A 37 -29.38 -6.82 -4.09
C ILE A 37 -29.67 -5.33 -4.31
N THR A 38 -28.70 -4.59 -4.84
CA THR A 38 -28.86 -3.17 -5.16
C THR A 38 -29.24 -2.95 -6.60
N ASN A 39 -28.73 -3.79 -7.51
CA ASN A 39 -28.99 -3.64 -8.94
C ASN A 39 -28.75 -4.95 -9.69
N PHE A 40 -29.46 -5.11 -10.81
CA PHE A 40 -29.20 -6.14 -11.80
C PHE A 40 -29.33 -5.52 -13.20
N ILE A 41 -28.29 -5.68 -14.02
CA ILE A 41 -28.21 -5.12 -15.37
C ILE A 41 -27.86 -6.25 -16.33
N GLY A 42 -28.79 -6.61 -17.22
CA GLY A 42 -28.52 -7.45 -18.37
C GLY A 42 -27.95 -6.61 -19.52
N ILE A 43 -26.69 -6.86 -19.90
CA ILE A 43 -25.99 -6.08 -20.93
C ILE A 43 -26.15 -6.75 -22.30
N SER A 44 -25.98 -8.07 -22.32
CA SER A 44 -26.31 -8.92 -23.46
C SER A 44 -26.62 -10.33 -22.98
N GLU A 45 -27.08 -11.21 -23.88
CA GLU A 45 -27.34 -12.63 -23.55
C GLU A 45 -26.09 -13.39 -23.07
N ARG A 46 -24.91 -12.75 -23.14
CA ARG A 46 -23.62 -13.29 -22.73
C ARG A 46 -22.99 -12.55 -21.56
N VAL A 47 -23.50 -11.39 -21.15
CA VAL A 47 -22.92 -10.57 -20.10
C VAL A 47 -24.03 -9.96 -19.24
N ALA A 48 -23.98 -10.22 -17.94
CA ALA A 48 -24.86 -9.61 -16.96
C ALA A 48 -24.10 -9.16 -15.72
N LEU A 49 -24.57 -8.09 -15.09
CA LEU A 49 -23.99 -7.51 -13.88
C LEU A 49 -25.00 -7.58 -12.74
N LEU A 50 -24.60 -8.18 -11.62
CA LEU A 50 -25.32 -8.15 -10.36
C LEU A 50 -24.54 -7.32 -9.35
N GLN A 51 -25.20 -6.38 -8.68
CA GLN A 51 -24.62 -5.59 -7.60
C GLN A 51 -25.29 -5.95 -6.28
N VAL A 52 -24.47 -6.27 -5.29
CA VAL A 52 -24.89 -6.69 -3.96
C VAL A 52 -24.14 -5.90 -2.90
N LYS A 53 -24.86 -5.37 -1.92
CA LYS A 53 -24.32 -4.59 -0.80
C LYS A 53 -24.54 -5.30 0.53
N PHE A 54 -23.45 -5.54 1.24
CA PHE A 54 -23.45 -6.07 2.61
C PHE A 54 -22.90 -5.01 3.55
N GLU A 55 -23.72 -4.35 4.38
CA GLU A 55 -23.31 -3.26 5.30
C GLU A 55 -22.30 -2.26 4.68
N SER A 56 -20.99 -2.49 4.85
CA SER A 56 -19.87 -1.67 4.31
C SER A 56 -19.11 -2.27 3.12
N PHE A 57 -19.59 -3.36 2.52
CA PHE A 57 -18.97 -4.11 1.44
C PHE A 57 -19.87 -4.10 0.20
N PHE A 58 -19.39 -3.48 -0.87
CA PHE A 58 -20.04 -3.47 -2.18
C PHE A 58 -19.35 -4.49 -3.08
N LEU A 59 -20.15 -5.32 -3.73
CA LEU A 59 -19.71 -6.36 -4.64
C LEU A 59 -20.46 -6.24 -5.96
N SER A 60 -19.71 -6.07 -7.04
CA SER A 60 -20.20 -6.15 -8.41
C SER A 60 -19.75 -7.48 -9.00
N ILE A 61 -20.68 -8.29 -9.48
CA ILE A 61 -20.43 -9.60 -10.08
C ILE A 61 -20.85 -9.53 -11.54
N ILE A 62 -19.88 -9.59 -12.44
CA ILE A 62 -20.10 -9.71 -13.89
C ILE A 62 -20.08 -11.20 -14.24
N GLN A 63 -21.21 -11.72 -14.67
CA GLN A 63 -21.34 -13.07 -15.22
C GLN A 63 -21.09 -13.00 -16.73
N VAL A 64 -20.24 -13.88 -17.25
CA VAL A 64 -19.89 -13.93 -18.66
C VAL A 64 -20.07 -15.31 -19.27
N TYR A 65 -20.41 -15.34 -20.55
CA TYR A 65 -20.40 -16.55 -21.39
C TYR A 65 -19.75 -16.22 -22.74
N SER A 66 -18.45 -16.52 -22.86
CA SER A 66 -17.65 -16.18 -24.03
C SER A 66 -18.16 -16.88 -25.30
N PRO A 67 -18.11 -16.22 -26.47
CA PRO A 67 -18.31 -16.87 -27.76
C PRO A 67 -17.41 -18.09 -27.94
N THR A 68 -17.88 -19.09 -28.69
CA THR A 68 -17.18 -20.36 -28.91
C THR A 68 -16.02 -20.22 -29.90
N GLU A 69 -15.24 -21.27 -30.12
CA GLU A 69 -14.12 -21.26 -31.08
C GLU A 69 -14.54 -20.94 -32.53
N ARG A 70 -15.77 -21.29 -32.92
CA ARG A 70 -16.32 -21.04 -34.28
C ARG A 70 -16.86 -19.62 -34.47
N SER A 71 -16.89 -18.82 -33.41
CA SER A 71 -17.42 -17.45 -33.46
C SER A 71 -16.51 -16.51 -34.22
N THR A 72 -17.10 -15.52 -34.88
CA THR A 72 -16.34 -14.52 -35.65
C THR A 72 -15.54 -13.59 -34.73
N GLU A 73 -14.49 -12.97 -35.26
CA GLU A 73 -13.72 -11.99 -34.49
C GLU A 73 -14.58 -10.81 -34.05
N GLU A 74 -15.60 -10.44 -34.83
CA GLU A 74 -16.57 -9.40 -34.49
C GLU A 74 -17.42 -9.76 -33.26
N GLU A 75 -17.87 -11.02 -33.15
CA GLU A 75 -18.59 -11.51 -31.96
C GLU A 75 -17.71 -11.47 -30.71
N ILE A 76 -16.42 -11.82 -30.86
CA ILE A 76 -15.45 -11.78 -29.76
C ILE A 76 -15.17 -10.32 -29.35
N GLU A 77 -14.97 -9.41 -30.31
CA GLU A 77 -14.80 -7.99 -30.01
C GLU A 77 -16.02 -7.39 -29.33
N LYS A 78 -17.24 -7.73 -29.80
CA LYS A 78 -18.49 -7.31 -29.17
C LYS A 78 -18.57 -7.82 -27.73
N PHE A 79 -18.23 -9.08 -27.49
CA PHE A 79 -18.22 -9.65 -26.14
C PHE A 79 -17.30 -8.88 -25.19
N TYR A 80 -16.07 -8.55 -25.61
CA TYR A 80 -15.18 -7.74 -24.77
C TYR A 80 -15.69 -6.30 -24.60
N LYS A 81 -16.32 -5.69 -25.61
CA LYS A 81 -16.98 -4.38 -25.46
C LYS A 81 -18.12 -4.41 -24.43
N ASP A 82 -18.94 -5.46 -24.45
CA ASP A 82 -20.03 -5.66 -23.49
C ASP A 82 -19.48 -5.78 -22.05
N ILE A 83 -18.35 -6.51 -21.88
CA ILE A 83 -17.67 -6.62 -20.58
C ILE A 83 -17.05 -5.28 -20.14
N GLU A 84 -16.42 -4.53 -21.04
CA GLU A 84 -15.89 -3.19 -20.73
C GLU A 84 -17.01 -2.24 -20.29
N TYR A 85 -18.15 -2.27 -21.00
CA TYR A 85 -19.33 -1.51 -20.60
C TYR A 85 -19.81 -1.92 -19.21
N ALA A 86 -19.85 -3.24 -18.90
CA ALA A 86 -20.18 -3.74 -17.57
C ALA A 86 -19.28 -3.12 -16.49
N HIS A 87 -17.97 -3.09 -16.73
CA HIS A 87 -16.99 -2.50 -15.82
C HIS A 87 -17.27 -1.03 -15.52
N THR A 88 -17.70 -0.24 -16.50
CA THR A 88 -18.05 1.18 -16.28
C THR A 88 -19.22 1.37 -15.30
N LYS A 89 -20.05 0.33 -15.11
CA LYS A 89 -21.19 0.32 -14.19
C LYS A 89 -20.87 -0.31 -12.84
N THR A 90 -19.67 -0.87 -12.67
CA THR A 90 -19.29 -1.54 -11.42
C THR A 90 -18.90 -0.56 -10.32
N GLU A 91 -19.16 -0.97 -9.08
CA GLU A 91 -18.74 -0.28 -7.86
C GLU A 91 -18.10 -1.28 -6.89
N GLY A 92 -17.11 -0.81 -6.12
CA GLY A 92 -16.49 -1.59 -5.05
C GLY A 92 -15.61 -2.74 -5.54
N ASN A 93 -15.81 -3.93 -4.95
CA ASN A 93 -15.07 -5.13 -5.34
C ASN A 93 -15.72 -5.73 -6.58
N VAL A 94 -14.91 -6.10 -7.56
CA VAL A 94 -15.41 -6.62 -8.84
C VAL A 94 -14.99 -8.07 -8.98
N ILE A 95 -15.97 -8.94 -9.18
CA ILE A 95 -15.79 -10.32 -9.62
C ILE A 95 -16.23 -10.41 -11.07
N VAL A 96 -15.43 -11.04 -11.90
CA VAL A 96 -15.82 -11.44 -13.26
C VAL A 96 -15.73 -12.95 -13.31
N MET A 97 -16.83 -13.63 -13.62
CA MET A 97 -16.87 -15.08 -13.55
C MET A 97 -17.70 -15.69 -14.69
N GLY A 98 -17.40 -16.94 -15.01
CA GLY A 98 -18.14 -17.72 -16.00
C GLY A 98 -17.21 -18.48 -16.94
N ASP A 99 -17.76 -18.88 -18.08
CA ASP A 99 -17.04 -19.60 -19.13
C ASP A 99 -16.37 -18.61 -20.09
N PHE A 100 -15.05 -18.67 -20.15
CA PHE A 100 -14.25 -17.80 -21.02
C PHE A 100 -13.82 -18.48 -22.32
N ASN A 101 -14.08 -19.79 -22.50
CA ASN A 101 -13.59 -20.56 -23.64
C ASN A 101 -12.08 -20.36 -23.90
N ALA A 102 -11.30 -20.23 -22.82
CA ALA A 102 -9.89 -19.81 -22.84
C ALA A 102 -9.02 -20.73 -22.00
N LYS A 103 -7.82 -21.07 -22.47
CA LYS A 103 -6.82 -21.85 -21.71
C LYS A 103 -5.68 -20.92 -21.29
N ILE A 104 -5.59 -20.60 -20.01
CA ILE A 104 -4.58 -19.64 -19.49
C ILE A 104 -3.17 -20.25 -19.37
N GLY A 105 -3.06 -21.58 -19.42
CA GLY A 105 -1.80 -22.33 -19.36
C GLY A 105 -1.10 -22.31 -17.99
N CYS A 106 0.10 -22.89 -17.94
CA CYS A 106 1.04 -22.71 -16.83
C CYS A 106 1.76 -21.36 -16.89
N PRO A 107 2.09 -20.72 -15.75
CA PRO A 107 2.81 -19.44 -15.73
C PRO A 107 4.27 -19.65 -16.17
N LYS A 108 4.65 -19.11 -17.34
CA LYS A 108 6.04 -19.19 -17.85
C LYS A 108 7.00 -18.18 -17.19
N THR A 109 6.48 -17.09 -16.60
CA THR A 109 7.22 -16.01 -15.90
C THR A 109 6.38 -15.46 -14.74
N ASN A 110 6.87 -14.47 -13.98
CA ASN A 110 6.12 -13.90 -12.84
C ASN A 110 4.96 -13.00 -13.31
N TYR A 111 3.78 -13.60 -13.53
CA TYR A 111 2.52 -12.94 -13.89
C TYR A 111 1.73 -12.44 -12.66
N TYR A 112 2.33 -12.45 -11.48
CA TYR A 112 1.68 -11.96 -10.27
C TYR A 112 1.48 -10.42 -10.35
N PRO A 113 0.31 -9.88 -9.97
CA PRO A 113 -0.81 -10.55 -9.31
C PRO A 113 -1.95 -10.99 -10.25
N VAL A 114 -1.78 -11.00 -11.57
CA VAL A 114 -2.85 -11.46 -12.48
C VAL A 114 -3.02 -12.97 -12.43
N MET A 115 -1.91 -13.69 -12.35
CA MET A 115 -1.89 -15.14 -12.32
C MET A 115 -1.02 -15.65 -11.16
N GLY A 116 -1.51 -16.66 -10.46
CA GLY A 116 -0.80 -17.36 -9.42
C GLY A 116 0.14 -18.43 -9.96
N LYS A 117 0.85 -19.11 -9.06
CA LYS A 117 1.90 -20.10 -9.38
C LYS A 117 1.33 -21.42 -9.90
N HIS A 118 0.02 -21.64 -9.81
CA HIS A 118 -0.63 -22.91 -10.07
C HIS A 118 -1.50 -22.83 -11.32
N GLY A 119 -1.03 -22.26 -12.43
CA GLY A 119 -1.70 -22.43 -13.73
C GLY A 119 -1.72 -23.89 -14.20
N TYR A 120 -2.45 -24.18 -15.27
CA TYR A 120 -2.63 -25.52 -15.81
C TYR A 120 -2.70 -25.54 -17.34
N GLY A 121 -2.13 -26.58 -17.94
CA GLY A 121 -2.17 -26.83 -19.39
C GLY A 121 -1.30 -25.87 -20.22
N VAL A 122 -1.55 -25.88 -21.53
CA VAL A 122 -0.89 -25.01 -22.50
C VAL A 122 -1.81 -23.82 -22.81
N ARG A 123 -1.22 -22.62 -22.87
CA ARG A 123 -1.96 -21.40 -23.16
C ARG A 123 -2.37 -21.33 -24.63
N ASN A 124 -3.64 -21.01 -24.90
CA ASN A 124 -4.11 -20.68 -26.24
C ASN A 124 -4.27 -19.15 -26.43
N GLU A 125 -4.56 -18.71 -27.65
CA GLU A 125 -4.69 -17.28 -27.99
C GLU A 125 -5.74 -16.57 -27.12
N ARG A 126 -6.90 -17.21 -26.91
CA ARG A 126 -7.97 -16.71 -26.04
C ARG A 126 -7.51 -16.57 -24.59
N GLY A 127 -6.66 -17.46 -24.11
CA GLY A 127 -6.01 -17.36 -22.81
C GLY A 127 -5.07 -16.17 -22.67
N GLU A 128 -4.35 -15.80 -23.74
CA GLU A 128 -3.53 -14.58 -23.75
C GLU A 128 -4.41 -13.32 -23.76
N ARG A 129 -5.54 -13.33 -24.47
CA ARG A 129 -6.53 -12.25 -24.46
C ARG A 129 -7.17 -12.06 -23.08
N LEU A 130 -7.56 -13.15 -22.42
CA LEU A 130 -8.07 -13.14 -21.06
C LEU A 130 -7.05 -12.59 -20.06
N LEU A 131 -5.77 -12.97 -20.18
CA LEU A 131 -4.70 -12.43 -19.35
C LEU A 131 -4.49 -10.92 -19.58
N SER A 132 -4.57 -10.48 -20.83
CA SER A 132 -4.45 -9.06 -21.19
C SER A 132 -5.59 -8.24 -20.59
N TYR A 133 -6.82 -8.73 -20.73
CA TYR A 133 -8.01 -8.16 -20.10
C TYR A 133 -7.89 -8.12 -18.56
N ALA A 134 -7.49 -9.24 -17.93
CA ALA A 134 -7.33 -9.32 -16.49
C ALA A 134 -6.25 -8.34 -15.99
N TYR A 135 -5.15 -8.19 -16.73
CA TYR A 135 -4.11 -7.21 -16.43
C TYR A 135 -4.61 -5.77 -16.51
N GLN A 136 -5.34 -5.41 -17.58
CA GLN A 136 -5.92 -4.09 -17.79
C GLN A 136 -6.84 -3.67 -16.64
N HIS A 137 -7.68 -4.59 -16.17
CA HIS A 137 -8.65 -4.35 -15.09
C HIS A 137 -8.13 -4.70 -13.69
N LYS A 138 -6.83 -4.98 -13.56
CA LYS A 138 -6.17 -5.35 -12.29
C LYS A 138 -6.85 -6.55 -11.60
N LEU A 139 -7.36 -7.48 -12.38
CA LEU A 139 -8.01 -8.70 -11.94
C LEU A 139 -6.99 -9.84 -11.79
N SER A 140 -7.20 -10.65 -10.77
CA SER A 140 -6.47 -11.89 -10.50
C SER A 140 -7.32 -13.09 -10.88
N ILE A 141 -6.80 -14.00 -11.71
CA ILE A 141 -7.47 -15.24 -12.12
C ILE A 141 -7.30 -16.28 -11.01
N MET A 142 -8.31 -16.41 -10.15
CA MET A 142 -8.16 -17.06 -8.84
C MET A 142 -7.91 -18.55 -8.91
N ASN A 143 -8.37 -19.24 -9.96
CA ASN A 143 -8.09 -20.65 -10.19
C ASN A 143 -6.57 -20.96 -10.16
N SER A 144 -5.74 -20.01 -10.58
CA SER A 144 -4.28 -20.18 -10.62
C SER A 144 -3.56 -19.91 -9.28
N PHE A 145 -4.26 -19.45 -8.24
CA PHE A 145 -3.69 -19.08 -6.94
C PHE A 145 -3.69 -20.23 -5.93
N PHE A 146 -4.53 -21.26 -6.14
CA PHE A 146 -4.69 -22.36 -5.21
C PHE A 146 -4.13 -23.65 -5.81
N LYS A 147 -3.25 -24.33 -5.06
CA LYS A 147 -2.74 -25.65 -5.47
C LYS A 147 -3.88 -26.68 -5.38
N LYS A 148 -4.24 -27.29 -6.51
CA LYS A 148 -5.21 -28.40 -6.59
C LYS A 148 -4.63 -29.58 -7.36
N LYS A 149 -5.13 -30.79 -7.05
CA LYS A 149 -4.82 -32.00 -7.84
C LYS A 149 -5.41 -31.86 -9.23
N GLU A 150 -4.69 -32.30 -10.25
CA GLU A 150 -5.07 -32.20 -11.67
C GLU A 150 -6.48 -32.75 -11.97
N SER A 151 -6.84 -33.90 -11.39
CA SER A 151 -8.17 -34.51 -11.54
C SER A 151 -9.33 -33.63 -11.01
N ARG A 152 -9.02 -32.61 -10.22
CA ARG A 152 -9.95 -31.63 -9.63
C ARG A 152 -9.78 -30.23 -10.24
N ARG A 153 -9.21 -30.12 -11.44
CA ARG A 153 -8.93 -28.83 -12.11
C ARG A 153 -9.73 -28.57 -13.38
N TRP A 154 -10.12 -29.62 -14.09
CA TRP A 154 -10.88 -29.42 -15.31
C TRP A 154 -12.31 -29.00 -14.97
N THR A 155 -12.81 -28.08 -15.77
CA THR A 155 -14.15 -27.52 -15.66
C THR A 155 -15.02 -27.90 -16.85
N TRP A 156 -14.43 -28.36 -17.94
CA TRP A 156 -15.14 -28.82 -19.14
C TRP A 156 -14.59 -30.16 -19.65
N LEU A 157 -15.49 -31.04 -20.08
CA LEU A 157 -15.21 -32.31 -20.73
C LEU A 157 -15.71 -32.24 -22.19
N SER A 158 -14.86 -32.64 -23.13
CA SER A 158 -15.24 -32.66 -24.55
C SER A 158 -16.35 -33.67 -24.85
N PRO A 159 -17.14 -33.46 -25.93
CA PRO A 159 -18.19 -34.39 -26.34
C PRO A 159 -17.69 -35.82 -26.62
N ASP A 160 -16.43 -35.96 -27.02
CA ASP A 160 -15.79 -37.27 -27.25
C ASP A 160 -15.35 -37.98 -25.95
N LEU A 161 -15.56 -37.35 -24.79
CA LEU A 161 -15.21 -37.80 -23.45
C LEU A 161 -13.71 -38.03 -23.21
N LYS A 162 -12.83 -37.54 -24.09
CA LYS A 162 -11.37 -37.77 -24.00
C LYS A 162 -10.60 -36.59 -23.46
N THR A 163 -11.06 -35.36 -23.74
CA THR A 163 -10.31 -34.14 -23.45
C THR A 163 -10.96 -33.35 -22.32
N ASN A 164 -10.15 -32.98 -21.34
CA ASN A 164 -10.58 -32.19 -20.19
C ASN A 164 -9.84 -30.85 -20.19
N ASN A 165 -10.56 -29.74 -20.04
CA ASN A 165 -9.98 -28.40 -20.00
C ASN A 165 -10.46 -27.58 -18.80
N GLU A 166 -9.64 -26.64 -18.34
CA GLU A 166 -10.02 -25.61 -17.39
C GLU A 166 -10.30 -24.33 -18.18
N ILE A 167 -11.59 -23.99 -18.36
CA ILE A 167 -12.05 -22.83 -19.16
C ILE A 167 -13.02 -21.92 -18.41
N ASP A 168 -13.50 -22.36 -17.25
CA ASP A 168 -14.36 -21.59 -16.35
C ASP A 168 -13.52 -20.95 -15.24
N PHE A 169 -13.58 -19.63 -15.13
CA PHE A 169 -12.72 -18.88 -14.22
C PHE A 169 -13.50 -17.92 -13.33
N ILE A 170 -12.92 -17.65 -12.16
CA ILE A 170 -13.34 -16.58 -11.28
C ILE A 170 -12.19 -15.59 -11.16
N LEU A 171 -12.42 -14.36 -11.61
CA LEU A 171 -11.48 -13.26 -11.59
C LEU A 171 -11.93 -12.23 -10.53
N ILE A 172 -10.98 -11.60 -9.83
CA ILE A 172 -11.31 -10.58 -8.82
C ILE A 172 -10.24 -9.47 -8.75
N ASN A 173 -10.65 -8.22 -8.52
CA ASN A 173 -9.73 -7.09 -8.37
C ASN A 173 -8.94 -7.09 -7.05
N HIS A 174 -9.40 -7.86 -6.06
CA HIS A 174 -8.79 -8.01 -4.74
C HIS A 174 -8.67 -9.48 -4.34
N HIS A 175 -7.68 -10.20 -4.89
CA HIS A 175 -7.50 -11.65 -4.69
C HIS A 175 -7.47 -12.13 -3.25
N LYS A 176 -7.07 -11.29 -2.29
CA LYS A 176 -7.03 -11.62 -0.86
C LYS A 176 -8.42 -11.87 -0.24
N LEU A 177 -9.50 -11.47 -0.92
CA LEU A 177 -10.86 -11.72 -0.47
C LEU A 177 -11.30 -13.17 -0.67
N ILE A 178 -10.72 -13.87 -1.65
CA ILE A 178 -11.05 -15.26 -1.94
C ILE A 178 -10.10 -16.14 -1.13
N THR A 179 -10.66 -16.97 -0.25
CA THR A 179 -9.89 -17.86 0.64
C THR A 179 -9.72 -19.26 0.06
N ASN A 180 -10.56 -19.64 -0.89
CA ASN A 180 -10.48 -20.92 -1.58
C ASN A 180 -11.20 -20.83 -2.93
N ILE A 181 -10.64 -21.51 -3.93
CA ILE A 181 -11.31 -21.88 -5.18
C ILE A 181 -11.30 -23.39 -5.24
N GLU A 182 -12.38 -24.03 -5.65
CA GLU A 182 -12.40 -25.47 -5.91
C GLU A 182 -13.42 -25.85 -6.98
N ILE A 183 -13.20 -27.01 -7.60
CA ILE A 183 -14.13 -27.55 -8.59
C ILE A 183 -14.90 -28.70 -7.96
N LEU A 184 -16.21 -28.60 -8.03
CA LEU A 184 -17.11 -29.55 -7.39
C LEU A 184 -17.31 -30.75 -8.32
N SER A 185 -16.67 -31.87 -7.97
CA SER A 185 -16.70 -33.13 -8.73
C SER A 185 -17.67 -34.17 -8.19
N LYS A 186 -18.28 -33.91 -7.02
CA LYS A 186 -19.19 -34.86 -6.35
C LYS A 186 -20.62 -34.82 -6.86
N PHE A 187 -21.02 -33.75 -7.55
CA PHE A 187 -22.37 -33.61 -8.09
C PHE A 187 -22.41 -34.16 -9.51
N LYS A 188 -23.39 -35.01 -9.80
CA LYS A 188 -23.68 -35.50 -11.15
C LYS A 188 -24.72 -34.59 -11.78
N PHE A 189 -24.27 -33.52 -12.44
CA PHE A 189 -25.15 -32.71 -13.29
C PHE A 189 -25.09 -33.25 -14.73
N SER A 190 -26.16 -33.03 -15.50
CA SER A 190 -26.24 -33.41 -16.92
C SER A 190 -25.50 -32.44 -17.86
N SER A 191 -24.49 -31.73 -17.36
CA SER A 191 -23.68 -30.78 -18.13
C SER A 191 -22.28 -31.34 -18.35
N ASP A 192 -21.70 -31.01 -19.49
CA ASP A 192 -20.28 -31.17 -19.82
C ASP A 192 -19.37 -30.25 -18.98
N HIS A 193 -19.93 -29.26 -18.27
CA HIS A 193 -19.21 -28.42 -17.32
C HIS A 193 -19.34 -28.85 -15.85
N ARG A 194 -18.31 -28.55 -15.07
CA ARG A 194 -18.27 -28.68 -13.60
C ARG A 194 -18.33 -27.31 -12.93
N LEU A 195 -19.02 -27.25 -11.79
CA LEU A 195 -19.13 -26.03 -11.02
C LEU A 195 -17.79 -25.61 -10.40
N VAL A 196 -17.44 -24.34 -10.60
CA VAL A 196 -16.35 -23.66 -9.89
C VAL A 196 -16.92 -22.93 -8.68
N ARG A 197 -16.40 -23.23 -7.49
CA ARG A 197 -16.81 -22.62 -6.22
C ARG A 197 -15.70 -21.72 -5.69
N ALA A 198 -16.01 -20.45 -5.48
CA ALA A 198 -15.20 -19.54 -4.68
C ALA A 198 -15.77 -19.40 -3.26
N THR A 199 -14.90 -19.34 -2.27
CA THR A 199 -15.24 -18.92 -0.90
C THR A 199 -14.74 -17.50 -0.69
N LEU A 200 -15.66 -16.57 -0.49
CA LEU A 200 -15.38 -15.16 -0.28
C LEU A 200 -15.43 -14.81 1.20
N LEU A 201 -14.38 -14.15 1.70
CA LEU A 201 -14.34 -13.58 3.04
C LEU A 201 -14.99 -12.19 3.00
N LEU A 202 -16.22 -12.10 3.51
CA LEU A 202 -16.96 -10.83 3.64
C LEU A 202 -16.53 -10.03 4.89
N SER A 203 -15.75 -10.63 5.79
CA SER A 203 -15.12 -9.89 6.87
C SER A 203 -14.01 -9.00 6.31
N ARG A 204 -13.84 -7.82 6.90
CA ARG A 204 -12.87 -6.80 6.46
C ARG A 204 -11.56 -7.48 6.04
N PRO A 205 -11.14 -7.42 4.77
CA PRO A 205 -9.74 -7.65 4.49
C PRO A 205 -8.97 -6.62 5.34
N VAL A 206 -8.01 -7.08 6.13
CA VAL A 206 -6.97 -6.19 6.65
C VAL A 206 -6.38 -5.54 5.40
N LYS A 207 -6.76 -4.27 5.17
CA LYS A 207 -6.43 -3.55 3.95
C LYS A 207 -4.95 -3.76 3.69
N SER A 208 -4.62 -4.23 2.49
CA SER A 208 -3.27 -4.24 1.92
C SER A 208 -2.84 -2.80 1.62
N ARG A 209 -2.76 -2.01 2.68
CA ARG A 209 -1.50 -1.51 3.16
C ARG A 209 -0.91 -0.55 2.01
N LYS A 210 -1.22 0.77 2.00
CA LYS A 210 -0.63 1.74 1.02
C LYS A 210 0.79 2.17 1.45
N THR A 211 1.73 2.41 0.55
CA THR A 211 3.13 2.72 0.88
C THR A 211 3.31 3.91 1.84
N TYR A 212 4.29 3.82 2.74
CA TYR A 212 4.98 4.99 3.26
C TYR A 212 6.18 5.21 2.36
N THR A 213 6.24 6.34 1.68
CA THR A 213 7.53 6.94 1.42
C THR A 213 7.96 7.60 2.72
N THR A 214 9.16 7.30 3.20
CA THR A 214 9.94 8.25 4.01
C THR A 214 9.81 9.64 3.36
N PRO A 215 9.83 10.75 4.13
CA PRO A 215 9.92 12.08 3.53
C PRO A 215 10.95 12.04 2.39
N SER A 216 10.47 12.31 1.18
CA SER A 216 11.03 11.87 -0.10
C SER A 216 12.35 12.56 -0.48
N ASN A 217 12.95 13.27 0.46
CA ASN A 217 13.91 14.34 0.18
C ASN A 217 15.28 14.09 0.80
N ILE A 218 15.53 12.92 1.39
CA ILE A 218 16.88 12.57 1.85
C ILE A 218 17.77 12.41 0.61
N PRO A 219 18.91 13.13 0.53
CA PRO A 219 19.85 13.01 -0.57
C PRO A 219 20.38 11.58 -0.70
N LYS A 220 20.31 10.98 -1.90
CA LYS A 220 20.75 9.60 -2.17
C LYS A 220 21.87 9.52 -3.19
N THR A 221 21.86 10.41 -4.19
CA THR A 221 22.93 10.48 -5.20
C THR A 221 24.03 11.44 -4.76
N GLU A 222 25.23 11.31 -5.33
CA GLU A 222 26.33 12.25 -5.07
C GLU A 222 25.96 13.69 -5.45
N THR A 223 25.19 13.87 -6.53
CA THR A 223 24.70 15.19 -6.96
C THR A 223 23.69 15.77 -5.98
N GLU A 224 22.75 14.96 -5.50
CA GLU A 224 21.79 15.36 -4.47
C GLU A 224 22.52 15.75 -3.18
N ILE A 225 23.52 14.98 -2.75
CA ILE A 225 24.31 15.26 -1.55
C ILE A 225 25.06 16.58 -1.67
N LYS A 226 25.73 16.83 -2.80
CA LYS A 226 26.44 18.10 -3.05
C LYS A 226 25.48 19.30 -3.00
N ASN A 227 24.35 19.21 -3.70
CA ASN A 227 23.34 20.26 -3.72
C ASN A 227 22.77 20.53 -2.32
N TYR A 228 22.53 19.48 -1.52
CA TYR A 228 22.06 19.65 -0.14
C TYR A 228 23.10 20.39 0.71
N ILE A 229 24.38 20.01 0.64
CA ILE A 229 25.46 20.67 1.40
C ILE A 229 25.59 22.14 1.00
N GLU A 230 25.52 22.45 -0.30
CA GLU A 230 25.60 23.82 -0.81
C GLU A 230 24.40 24.67 -0.33
N ASN A 231 23.18 24.16 -0.47
CA ASN A 231 21.98 24.82 0.05
C ASN A 231 22.06 25.01 1.58
N LEU A 232 22.65 24.06 2.29
CA LEU A 232 22.78 24.12 3.75
C LEU A 232 23.75 25.22 4.18
N ARG A 233 24.86 25.41 3.45
CA ARG A 233 25.76 26.54 3.65
C ARG A 233 25.02 27.86 3.46
N THR A 234 24.35 28.04 2.32
CA THR A 234 23.61 29.27 2.03
C THR A 234 22.55 29.60 3.08
N ASN A 235 21.83 28.58 3.59
CA ASN A 235 20.70 28.79 4.50
C ASN A 235 21.09 28.97 5.97
N ILE A 236 22.28 28.53 6.39
CA ILE A 236 22.63 28.40 7.82
C ILE A 236 23.96 29.11 8.19
N GLU A 237 24.87 29.34 7.24
CA GLU A 237 26.23 29.81 7.55
C GLU A 237 26.29 31.24 8.14
N ASN A 238 25.28 32.09 7.87
CA ASN A 238 25.21 33.50 8.27
C ASN A 238 24.21 33.82 9.40
N ILE A 239 23.92 32.89 10.31
CA ILE A 239 23.04 33.17 11.45
C ILE A 239 23.81 34.03 12.48
N GLU A 240 23.41 35.29 12.67
CA GLU A 240 23.88 36.15 13.76
C GLU A 240 23.45 35.56 15.12
N THR A 241 24.41 35.32 16.01
CA THR A 241 24.19 34.51 17.23
C THR A 241 23.94 35.31 18.49
N ASP A 242 24.31 36.58 18.52
CA ASP A 242 24.58 37.26 19.80
C ASP A 242 23.30 37.76 20.51
N CYS A 243 22.13 37.69 19.86
CA CYS A 243 20.89 38.28 20.33
C CYS A 243 19.64 37.37 20.21
N ILE A 244 19.80 36.10 19.81
CA ILE A 244 18.68 35.23 19.45
C ILE A 244 18.35 34.26 20.59
N ASP A 245 17.09 34.17 21.01
CA ASP A 245 16.65 33.19 21.99
C ASP A 245 16.70 31.75 21.44
N ILE A 246 16.83 30.76 22.34
CA ILE A 246 16.96 29.33 22.00
C ILE A 246 15.88 28.83 21.04
N GLN A 247 14.63 29.27 21.22
CA GLN A 247 13.52 28.80 20.39
C GLN A 247 13.62 29.36 18.96
N THR A 248 13.92 30.65 18.83
CA THR A 248 14.13 31.29 17.53
C THR A 248 15.34 30.69 16.82
N TYR A 249 16.44 30.45 17.54
CA TYR A 249 17.64 29.84 16.99
C TYR A 249 17.35 28.43 16.44
N TYR A 250 16.67 27.58 17.21
CA TYR A 250 16.29 26.24 16.76
C TYR A 250 15.31 26.28 15.57
N ASN A 251 14.35 27.20 15.54
CA ASN A 251 13.43 27.35 14.41
C ASN A 251 14.18 27.69 13.11
N ILE A 252 15.22 28.52 13.18
CA ILE A 252 16.06 28.86 12.03
C ILE A 252 16.80 27.61 11.55
N LEU A 253 17.39 26.83 12.45
CA LEU A 253 18.07 25.58 12.09
C LEU A 253 17.12 24.55 11.48
N GLU A 254 15.97 24.32 12.10
CA GLU A 254 14.92 23.41 11.61
C GLU A 254 14.48 23.81 10.19
N ARG A 255 14.17 25.10 10.00
CA ARG A 255 13.78 25.64 8.69
C ARG A 255 14.91 25.52 7.69
N GLY A 256 16.13 25.92 8.04
CA GLY A 256 17.30 25.87 7.17
C GLY A 256 17.56 24.46 6.66
N ILE A 257 17.60 23.48 7.57
CA ILE A 257 17.78 22.06 7.21
C ILE A 257 16.63 21.59 6.31
N THR A 258 15.39 21.91 6.68
CA THR A 258 14.20 21.46 5.94
C THR A 258 14.12 22.08 4.55
N GLU A 259 14.49 23.35 4.39
CA GLU A 259 14.52 24.05 3.11
C GLU A 259 15.68 23.58 2.23
N SER A 260 16.85 23.30 2.80
CA SER A 260 17.98 22.74 2.05
C SER A 260 17.67 21.35 1.47
N LEU A 261 16.74 20.61 2.07
CA LEU A 261 16.21 19.34 1.57
C LEU A 261 15.13 19.51 0.47
N LYS A 262 14.56 20.70 0.27
CA LYS A 262 13.57 20.95 -0.80
C LYS A 262 14.29 21.17 -2.13
N TYR A 263 14.54 20.11 -2.89
CA TYR A 263 15.07 20.23 -4.25
C TYR A 263 14.10 21.02 -5.14
N LYS A 264 14.59 22.06 -5.83
CA LYS A 264 13.91 22.64 -7.02
C LYS A 264 14.01 21.65 -8.18
N ASN A 265 13.24 20.57 -8.15
CA ASN A 265 12.94 19.84 -9.36
C ASN A 265 11.65 20.39 -9.94
N ASN A 266 11.79 20.91 -11.15
CA ASN A 266 10.72 21.36 -12.02
C ASN A 266 9.51 20.43 -11.98
N THR A 267 8.36 21.07 -12.11
CA THR A 267 7.05 20.54 -12.46
C THR A 267 7.11 19.46 -13.54
N HIS A 268 7.38 18.22 -13.15
CA HIS A 268 7.09 17.05 -13.97
C HIS A 268 5.99 16.25 -13.27
N PRO A 269 4.81 16.10 -13.91
CA PRO A 269 3.69 15.38 -13.34
C PRO A 269 4.14 13.94 -13.07
N HIS A 270 3.95 13.48 -11.83
CA HIS A 270 4.20 12.14 -11.30
C HIS A 270 4.67 11.10 -12.35
N GLN A 271 5.95 11.13 -12.70
CA GLN A 271 6.56 10.04 -13.45
C GLN A 271 6.60 8.81 -12.56
N HIS A 272 6.15 7.66 -13.07
CA HIS A 272 6.29 6.39 -12.36
C HIS A 272 7.79 6.05 -12.27
N ASN A 273 8.40 6.30 -11.12
CA ASN A 273 9.84 6.12 -10.79
C ASN A 273 10.43 4.70 -11.00
N ILE A 274 9.64 3.76 -11.49
CA ILE A 274 10.07 2.38 -11.77
C ILE A 274 10.35 2.20 -13.26
N PHE A 275 9.67 2.94 -14.14
CA PHE A 275 9.75 2.72 -15.59
C PHE A 275 10.82 3.58 -16.24
N SER A 276 11.62 2.95 -17.09
CA SER A 276 12.57 3.64 -17.96
C SER A 276 11.84 4.53 -18.98
N LYS A 277 12.57 5.50 -19.55
CA LYS A 277 12.04 6.39 -20.60
C LYS A 277 11.50 5.58 -21.79
N ASP A 278 12.22 4.52 -22.17
CA ASP A 278 11.85 3.61 -23.26
C ASP A 278 10.53 2.88 -22.96
N THR A 279 10.36 2.34 -21.75
CA THR A 279 9.10 1.72 -21.33
C THR A 279 7.93 2.70 -21.38
N ILE A 280 8.14 3.94 -20.94
CA ILE A 280 7.11 4.98 -20.99
C ILE A 280 6.73 5.29 -22.45
N GLN A 281 7.71 5.37 -23.36
CA GLN A 281 7.47 5.60 -24.78
C GLN A 281 6.70 4.45 -25.43
N LEU A 282 7.04 3.20 -25.10
CA LEU A 282 6.30 2.01 -25.55
C LEU A 282 4.85 2.03 -25.06
N ILE A 283 4.61 2.39 -23.79
CA ILE A 283 3.26 2.52 -23.23
C ILE A 283 2.46 3.61 -23.96
N LYS A 284 3.06 4.77 -24.22
CA LYS A 284 2.42 5.88 -24.95
C LYS A 284 2.05 5.46 -26.37
N ARG A 285 3.02 4.96 -27.15
CA ARG A 285 2.82 4.52 -28.54
C ARG A 285 1.76 3.43 -28.65
N ARG A 286 1.75 2.46 -27.73
CA ARG A 286 0.71 1.43 -27.65
C ARG A 286 -0.67 2.04 -27.41
N THR A 287 -0.76 3.01 -26.50
CA THR A 287 -2.02 3.69 -26.16
C THR A 287 -2.55 4.50 -27.34
N GLU A 288 -1.68 5.24 -28.04
CA GLU A 288 -2.02 5.99 -29.25
C GLU A 288 -2.63 5.08 -30.32
N LEU A 289 -1.94 3.99 -30.65
CA LEU A 289 -2.42 3.02 -31.64
C LEU A 289 -3.70 2.32 -31.20
N GLN A 290 -3.85 2.02 -29.91
CA GLN A 290 -5.10 1.45 -29.39
C GLN A 290 -6.31 2.35 -29.68
N HIS A 291 -6.15 3.67 -29.55
CA HIS A 291 -7.21 4.66 -29.74
C HIS A 291 -7.42 5.09 -31.20
N THR A 292 -6.52 4.72 -32.12
CA THR A 292 -6.71 5.00 -33.54
C THR A 292 -7.90 4.22 -34.11
N LYS A 293 -8.85 4.90 -34.76
CA LYS A 293 -9.99 4.29 -35.47
C LYS A 293 -9.54 3.77 -36.84
N ASN A 294 -10.19 2.72 -37.37
CA ASN A 294 -9.90 2.11 -38.68
C ASN A 294 -8.44 1.66 -38.87
N LYS A 295 -7.99 0.70 -38.06
CA LYS A 295 -6.62 0.17 -38.12
C LYS A 295 -6.40 -0.70 -39.36
N ASN A 296 -5.37 -0.39 -40.15
CA ASN A 296 -4.91 -1.25 -41.23
C ASN A 296 -4.22 -2.52 -40.67
N LYS A 297 -3.88 -3.48 -41.55
CA LYS A 297 -3.23 -4.74 -41.15
C LYS A 297 -1.89 -4.51 -40.43
N ASP A 298 -1.08 -3.59 -40.94
CA ASP A 298 0.24 -3.28 -40.38
C ASP A 298 0.15 -2.66 -38.98
N MET A 299 -0.84 -1.80 -38.73
CA MET A 299 -1.10 -1.21 -37.42
C MET A 299 -1.60 -2.25 -36.42
N LYS A 300 -2.35 -3.27 -36.86
CA LYS A 300 -2.75 -4.40 -36.00
C LYS A 300 -1.53 -5.26 -35.64
N GLU A 301 -0.62 -5.50 -36.58
CA GLU A 301 0.63 -6.19 -36.33
C GLU A 301 1.58 -5.39 -35.42
N GLU A 302 1.73 -4.08 -35.66
CA GLU A 302 2.49 -3.16 -34.81
C GLU A 302 1.93 -3.14 -33.39
N LEU A 303 0.60 -3.03 -33.24
CA LEU A 303 -0.04 -3.05 -31.93
C LEU A 303 0.23 -4.37 -31.18
N SER A 304 0.18 -5.52 -31.87
CA SER A 304 0.54 -6.83 -31.30
C SER A 304 2.01 -6.90 -30.84
N ARG A 305 2.94 -6.36 -31.65
CA ARG A 305 4.36 -6.24 -31.26
C ARG A 305 4.54 -5.34 -30.05
N LEU A 306 3.91 -4.17 -30.05
CA LEU A 306 3.94 -3.21 -28.94
C LEU A 306 3.38 -3.81 -27.65
N TYR A 307 2.33 -4.62 -27.70
CA TYR A 307 1.86 -5.35 -26.51
C TYR A 307 2.95 -6.24 -25.92
N LYS A 308 3.67 -7.01 -26.76
CA LYS A 308 4.73 -7.92 -26.33
C LYS A 308 5.95 -7.15 -25.80
N GLU A 309 6.39 -6.12 -26.51
CA GLU A 309 7.55 -5.31 -26.15
C GLU A 309 7.31 -4.48 -24.89
N THR A 310 6.16 -3.82 -24.79
CA THR A 310 5.80 -3.06 -23.59
C THR A 310 5.80 -3.98 -22.36
N ASN A 311 5.19 -5.16 -22.46
CA ASN A 311 5.16 -6.12 -21.35
C ASN A 311 6.55 -6.66 -21.01
N ARG A 312 7.43 -6.87 -21.99
CA ARG A 312 8.82 -7.29 -21.77
C ARG A 312 9.62 -6.19 -21.06
N SER A 313 9.47 -4.94 -21.49
CA SER A 313 10.16 -3.79 -20.92
C SER A 313 9.70 -3.49 -19.50
N ILE A 314 8.39 -3.53 -19.23
CA ILE A 314 7.82 -3.41 -17.89
C ILE A 314 8.41 -4.47 -16.94
N ARG A 315 8.48 -5.74 -17.37
CA ARG A 315 9.07 -6.81 -16.54
C ARG A 315 10.54 -6.57 -16.24
N LYS A 316 11.31 -6.10 -17.23
CA LYS A 316 12.72 -5.77 -17.07
C LYS A 316 12.89 -4.66 -16.03
N ASP A 317 12.13 -3.58 -16.15
CA ASP A 317 12.18 -2.44 -15.24
C ASP A 317 11.83 -2.84 -13.79
N TYR A 318 10.78 -3.64 -13.59
CA TYR A 318 10.45 -4.15 -12.26
C TYR A 318 11.50 -5.10 -11.67
N ASN A 319 12.16 -5.91 -12.51
CA ASN A 319 13.23 -6.80 -12.06
C ASN A 319 14.48 -5.98 -11.66
N ASN A 320 14.84 -4.97 -12.46
CA ASN A 320 15.93 -4.07 -12.16
C ASN A 320 15.67 -3.32 -10.84
N HIS A 321 14.47 -2.76 -10.69
CA HIS A 321 14.08 -2.10 -9.45
C HIS A 321 14.18 -3.03 -8.23
N ARG A 322 13.70 -4.28 -8.34
CA ARG A 322 13.85 -5.27 -7.27
C ARG A 322 15.32 -5.57 -6.95
N TYR A 323 16.13 -5.75 -7.98
CA TYR A 323 17.55 -6.01 -7.85
C TYR A 323 18.27 -4.86 -7.13
N GLU A 324 17.97 -3.61 -7.50
CA GLU A 324 18.52 -2.42 -6.84
C GLU A 324 18.14 -2.35 -5.36
N ILE A 325 16.86 -2.56 -5.03
CA ILE A 325 16.38 -2.55 -3.64
C ILE A 325 17.06 -3.66 -2.82
N ILE A 326 17.20 -4.86 -3.37
CA ILE A 326 17.87 -5.99 -2.71
C ILE A 326 19.36 -5.68 -2.51
N SER A 327 20.05 -5.28 -3.58
CA SER A 327 21.49 -5.00 -3.56
C SER A 327 21.83 -3.88 -2.59
N ARG A 328 21.07 -2.78 -2.60
CA ARG A 328 21.22 -1.67 -1.65
C ARG A 328 21.03 -2.13 -0.23
N ASN A 329 20.00 -2.94 0.05
CA ASN A 329 19.73 -3.37 1.41
C ASN A 329 20.75 -4.38 1.95
N ILE A 330 21.31 -5.23 1.08
CA ILE A 330 22.40 -6.14 1.45
C ILE A 330 23.68 -5.35 1.69
N LYS A 331 24.05 -4.41 0.82
CA LYS A 331 25.25 -3.58 0.97
C LYS A 331 25.20 -2.73 2.23
N ASN A 332 24.11 -2.01 2.44
CA ASN A 332 24.03 -1.00 3.49
C ASN A 332 23.61 -1.58 4.85
N PHE A 333 22.87 -2.69 4.89
CA PHE A 333 22.28 -3.22 6.12
C PHE A 333 22.50 -4.71 6.32
N ARG A 334 23.19 -5.40 5.41
CA ARG A 334 23.46 -6.85 5.44
C ARG A 334 22.20 -7.68 5.72
N SER A 335 21.04 -7.24 5.21
CA SER A 335 19.74 -7.82 5.58
C SER A 335 18.81 -8.06 4.38
N ALA A 336 18.73 -9.32 3.95
CA ALA A 336 17.77 -9.76 2.93
C ALA A 336 16.31 -9.70 3.42
N LYS A 337 16.07 -9.93 4.72
CA LYS A 337 14.74 -9.81 5.34
C LYS A 337 14.20 -8.38 5.23
N LYS A 338 15.09 -7.40 5.29
CA LYS A 338 14.75 -5.98 5.15
C LYS A 338 14.45 -5.60 3.71
N ALA A 339 15.23 -6.08 2.74
CA ALA A 339 14.91 -5.96 1.32
C ALA A 339 13.53 -6.53 1.00
N TYR A 340 13.22 -7.72 1.52
CA TYR A 340 11.90 -8.34 1.40
C TYR A 340 10.81 -7.47 2.04
N LYS A 341 11.05 -6.94 3.23
CA LYS A 341 10.11 -6.04 3.91
C LYS A 341 9.84 -4.79 3.08
N GLU A 342 10.87 -4.16 2.51
CA GLU A 342 10.71 -2.96 1.66
C GLU A 342 9.91 -3.25 0.39
N LEU A 343 10.20 -4.37 -0.28
CA LEU A 343 9.47 -4.84 -1.47
C LEU A 343 8.03 -5.26 -1.18
N THR A 344 7.70 -5.58 0.08
CA THR A 344 6.37 -6.07 0.50
C THR A 344 5.62 -5.08 1.38
N THR A 345 6.23 -3.95 1.73
CA THR A 345 5.62 -3.00 2.65
C THR A 345 4.46 -2.28 2.02
N HIS A 346 3.36 -2.45 2.72
CA HIS A 346 2.09 -1.82 2.51
C HIS A 346 1.80 -1.09 3.88
N LYS A 347 0.95 -0.03 4.08
CA LYS A 347 0.46 0.60 5.37
C LYS A 347 -1.02 0.37 5.72
N SER A 348 -1.32 -0.28 6.83
CA SER A 348 -2.70 -0.56 7.26
C SER A 348 -3.24 0.65 7.98
N TRP A 349 -4.24 1.30 7.41
CA TRP A 349 -5.03 2.30 8.11
C TRP A 349 -5.94 1.62 9.13
N ILE A 350 -6.05 2.19 10.34
CA ILE A 350 -7.05 1.80 11.33
C ILE A 350 -8.39 2.37 10.85
N PRO A 351 -9.33 1.56 10.35
CA PRO A 351 -10.53 2.07 9.72
C PRO A 351 -11.61 2.45 10.74
N LYS A 352 -11.59 1.83 11.93
CA LYS A 352 -12.57 2.02 13.00
C LYS A 352 -11.94 1.60 14.33
N LEU A 353 -12.24 2.31 15.40
CA LEU A 353 -11.97 1.92 16.78
C LEU A 353 -13.27 1.91 17.59
N GLU A 354 -13.25 1.14 18.67
CA GLU A 354 -14.32 0.96 19.65
C GLU A 354 -13.70 1.02 21.05
N HIS A 355 -14.33 1.78 21.94
CA HIS A 355 -13.98 1.86 23.36
C HIS A 355 -15.29 1.99 24.14
N ASN A 356 -15.53 1.11 25.12
CA ASN A 356 -16.78 1.05 25.91
C ASN A 356 -18.05 1.06 25.04
N SER A 357 -18.10 0.21 24.01
CA SER A 357 -19.25 0.02 23.11
C SER A 357 -19.63 1.21 22.20
N LEU A 358 -18.88 2.32 22.25
CA LEU A 358 -19.02 3.44 21.30
C LEU A 358 -18.03 3.27 20.13
N GLY A 359 -18.56 3.12 18.92
CA GLY A 359 -17.78 2.97 17.69
C GLY A 359 -17.58 4.27 16.94
N THR A 360 -16.37 4.50 16.44
CA THR A 360 -16.03 5.68 15.62
C THR A 360 -16.70 5.61 14.24
N LYS A 361 -17.20 6.73 13.73
CA LYS A 361 -17.86 6.81 12.40
C LYS A 361 -16.97 7.49 11.35
N SER A 362 -16.06 8.36 11.79
CA SER A 362 -15.16 9.12 10.93
C SER A 362 -13.68 8.95 11.32
N ARG A 363 -12.76 9.38 10.44
CA ARG A 363 -11.32 9.39 10.74
C ARG A 363 -10.99 10.33 11.89
N LYS A 364 -11.69 11.47 11.98
CA LYS A 364 -11.55 12.44 13.07
C LYS A 364 -11.93 11.79 14.40
N ASP A 365 -12.98 10.98 14.40
CA ASP A 365 -13.43 10.23 15.58
C ASP A 365 -12.38 9.20 16.02
N VAL A 366 -11.72 8.51 15.08
CA VAL A 366 -10.63 7.57 15.38
C VAL A 366 -9.45 8.27 16.03
N ILE A 367 -9.07 9.47 15.54
CA ILE A 367 -8.00 10.27 16.16
C ILE A 367 -8.44 10.69 17.57
N ASN A 368 -9.61 11.31 17.68
CA ASN A 368 -10.11 11.83 18.96
C ASN A 368 -10.25 10.73 20.02
N LEU A 369 -10.78 9.55 19.64
CA LEU A 369 -10.89 8.41 20.54
C LEU A 369 -9.51 7.93 21.00
N ALA A 370 -8.57 7.79 20.08
CA ALA A 370 -7.20 7.39 20.42
C ALA A 370 -6.52 8.43 21.33
N THR A 371 -6.61 9.71 20.99
CA THR A 371 -6.07 10.83 21.78
C THR A 371 -6.65 10.83 23.18
N ASN A 372 -7.98 10.73 23.33
CA ASN A 372 -8.63 10.73 24.63
C ASN A 372 -8.24 9.49 25.46
N PHE A 373 -8.19 8.31 24.84
CA PHE A 373 -7.77 7.08 25.50
C PHE A 373 -6.36 7.21 26.08
N TYR A 374 -5.38 7.63 25.28
CA TYR A 374 -4.00 7.76 25.75
C TYR A 374 -3.79 8.97 26.66
N LYS A 375 -4.50 10.09 26.44
CA LYS A 375 -4.49 11.24 27.36
C LYS A 375 -4.98 10.84 28.75
N ASN A 376 -6.02 10.01 28.83
CA ASN A 376 -6.51 9.46 30.09
C ASN A 376 -5.57 8.39 30.68
N LEU A 377 -5.02 7.51 29.85
CA LEU A 377 -4.09 6.46 30.28
C LEU A 377 -2.81 7.04 30.90
N TYR A 378 -2.29 8.12 30.33
CA TYR A 378 -1.08 8.80 30.79
C TYR A 378 -1.36 10.00 31.69
N ARG A 379 -2.64 10.27 32.02
CA ARG A 379 -2.98 11.28 33.03
C ARG A 379 -2.38 10.81 34.34
N LYS A 380 -1.52 11.63 34.96
CA LYS A 380 -0.96 11.34 36.30
C LYS A 380 -2.10 10.90 37.22
N GLN A 381 -2.07 9.65 37.70
CA GLN A 381 -2.74 9.34 38.95
C GLN A 381 -2.00 10.17 40.00
N ASN A 382 -2.69 11.12 40.63
CA ASN A 382 -2.19 11.83 41.80
C ASN A 382 -2.10 10.86 42.98
N ASN A 383 -1.27 9.83 42.87
CA ASN A 383 -0.91 8.98 43.99
C ASN A 383 0.43 9.49 44.50
N THR A 384 0.32 10.20 45.62
CA THR A 384 1.37 10.72 46.48
C THR A 384 2.32 11.73 45.82
N GLU A 385 2.25 12.97 46.31
CA GLU A 385 3.37 13.88 46.30
C GLU A 385 4.60 13.17 46.87
N ILE A 386 5.41 12.53 46.01
CA ILE A 386 6.82 12.42 46.30
C ILE A 386 7.34 13.84 46.10
N LYS A 387 7.22 14.66 47.14
CA LYS A 387 8.14 15.78 47.36
C LYS A 387 9.51 15.15 47.55
N SER A 388 10.13 14.71 46.45
CA SER A 388 11.58 14.63 46.44
C SER A 388 12.02 16.08 46.59
N GLN A 389 12.34 16.48 47.83
CA GLN A 389 13.25 17.58 48.07
C GLN A 389 14.54 17.16 47.35
N ALA A 390 14.62 17.48 46.05
CA ALA A 390 15.90 17.62 45.41
C ALA A 390 16.54 18.78 46.15
N THR A 391 17.39 18.48 47.13
CA THR A 391 18.38 19.42 47.63
C THR A 391 19.18 19.83 46.41
N HIS A 392 18.81 20.98 45.83
CA HIS A 392 19.69 21.72 44.94
C HIS A 392 20.94 22.03 45.78
N MET A 393 21.93 21.14 45.74
CA MET A 393 23.27 21.55 46.09
C MET A 393 23.63 22.60 45.06
N ASN A 394 23.65 23.87 45.51
CA ASN A 394 24.29 24.97 44.80
C ASN A 394 25.81 24.71 44.78
N THR A 395 26.24 23.63 44.14
CA THR A 395 27.58 23.59 43.59
C THR A 395 27.59 24.58 42.46
N THR A 396 28.20 25.75 42.71
CA THR A 396 28.66 26.71 41.71
C THR A 396 29.77 26.10 40.85
N GLY A 397 29.52 24.89 40.34
CA GLY A 397 30.43 24.17 39.47
C GLY A 397 30.36 24.78 38.09
N TYR A 398 31.52 25.18 37.57
CA TYR A 398 31.67 25.57 36.18
C TYR A 398 31.10 24.47 35.27
N ILE A 399 30.00 24.77 34.57
CA ILE A 399 29.42 23.84 33.59
C ILE A 399 30.37 23.82 32.39
N ARG A 400 31.04 22.68 32.17
CA ARG A 400 31.92 22.49 31.01
C ARG A 400 31.11 22.72 29.74
N GLN A 401 31.58 23.63 28.89
CA GLN A 401 31.00 23.87 27.58
C GLN A 401 31.20 22.63 26.70
N ILE A 402 30.19 22.31 25.89
CA ILE A 402 30.23 21.23 24.91
C ILE A 402 31.13 21.66 23.75
N GLU A 403 31.95 20.72 23.27
CA GLU A 403 32.88 20.94 22.16
C GLU A 403 32.30 20.46 20.82
N ASP A 404 32.72 21.10 19.72
CA ASP A 404 32.33 20.71 18.35
C ASP A 404 32.71 19.25 18.03
N SER A 405 33.85 18.78 18.54
CA SER A 405 34.33 17.40 18.37
C SER A 405 33.33 16.38 18.95
N GLU A 406 32.79 16.65 20.13
CA GLU A 406 31.82 15.80 20.83
C GLU A 406 30.49 15.73 20.04
N VAL A 407 30.03 16.88 19.54
CA VAL A 407 28.80 16.98 18.74
C VAL A 407 28.95 16.28 17.39
N TYR A 408 30.07 16.49 16.71
CA TYR A 408 30.35 15.88 15.40
C TYR A 408 30.36 14.35 15.48
N GLU A 409 31.06 13.79 16.47
CA GLU A 409 31.09 12.34 16.71
C GLU A 409 29.72 11.80 17.08
N HIS A 410 28.93 12.53 17.87
CA HIS A 410 27.57 12.13 18.20
C HIS A 410 26.68 12.05 16.95
N ILE A 411 26.71 13.09 16.10
CA ILE A 411 25.94 13.14 14.85
C ILE A 411 26.32 11.98 13.93
N LYS A 412 27.63 11.71 13.77
CA LYS A 412 28.11 10.58 12.96
C LYS A 412 27.63 9.22 13.47
N ASN A 413 27.50 9.07 14.78
CA ASN A 413 27.08 7.82 15.41
C ASN A 413 25.56 7.64 15.53
N LEU A 414 24.75 8.61 15.11
CA LEU A 414 23.28 8.48 15.06
C LEU A 414 22.86 7.22 14.29
N LYS A 415 21.87 6.48 14.78
CA LYS A 415 21.40 5.27 14.06
C LYS A 415 20.59 5.71 12.84
N ALA A 416 20.99 5.28 11.64
CA ALA A 416 20.22 5.55 10.42
C ALA A 416 18.81 4.92 10.48
N GLU A 417 17.90 5.41 9.66
CA GLU A 417 16.52 4.98 9.44
C GLU A 417 15.64 5.02 10.70
N LYS A 418 15.98 5.91 11.61
CA LYS A 418 15.06 6.33 12.66
C LYS A 418 14.02 7.26 12.03
N SER A 419 12.77 7.05 12.41
CA SER A 419 11.70 7.98 12.02
C SER A 419 11.96 9.31 12.73
N PRO A 420 11.87 10.44 12.02
CA PRO A 420 12.00 11.76 12.63
C PRO A 420 10.84 12.00 13.59
N GLY A 421 11.03 12.94 14.50
CA GLY A 421 9.96 13.46 15.34
C GLY A 421 9.11 14.50 14.60
N PRO A 422 8.31 15.28 15.36
CA PRO A 422 7.50 16.36 14.81
C PRO A 422 8.30 17.43 14.06
N ASP A 423 9.60 17.56 14.35
CA ASP A 423 10.57 18.45 13.69
C ASP A 423 10.95 18.01 12.25
N GLY A 424 10.61 16.78 11.86
CA GLY A 424 10.90 16.24 10.53
C GLY A 424 12.38 15.99 10.23
N LEU A 425 13.29 16.25 11.18
CA LEU A 425 14.73 16.15 10.99
C LEU A 425 15.19 14.69 11.02
N CYS A 426 15.58 14.15 9.86
CA CYS A 426 16.06 12.77 9.73
C CYS A 426 17.56 12.65 10.05
N ASN A 427 17.96 11.56 10.70
CA ASN A 427 19.37 11.30 11.06
C ASN A 427 20.31 11.31 9.85
N GLU A 428 19.85 10.85 8.69
CA GLU A 428 20.64 10.87 7.44
C GLU A 428 20.99 12.28 7.00
N ALA A 429 20.03 13.21 7.06
CA ALA A 429 20.27 14.60 6.69
C ALA A 429 21.28 15.24 7.64
N LEU A 430 21.13 15.02 8.96
CA LEU A 430 22.07 15.51 9.97
C LEU A 430 23.48 14.96 9.75
N LYS A 431 23.62 13.68 9.42
CA LYS A 431 24.91 13.06 9.12
C LYS A 431 25.59 13.65 7.89
N ILE A 432 24.83 13.86 6.80
CA ILE A 432 25.37 14.46 5.58
C ILE A 432 25.78 15.91 5.86
N GLY A 433 24.95 16.66 6.60
CA GLY A 433 25.18 18.05 6.96
C GLY A 433 26.14 18.26 8.14
N ALA A 434 26.66 17.20 8.76
CA ALA A 434 27.48 17.27 9.98
C ALA A 434 28.64 18.28 9.89
N PRO A 435 29.38 18.40 8.77
CA PRO A 435 30.48 19.37 8.66
C PRO A 435 30.05 20.84 8.85
N ILE A 436 28.78 21.17 8.61
CA ILE A 436 28.23 22.54 8.75
C ILE A 436 27.44 22.65 10.05
N LEU A 437 26.57 21.67 10.32
CA LEU A 437 25.61 21.72 11.41
C LEU A 437 26.24 21.61 12.80
N THR A 438 27.44 21.02 12.90
CA THR A 438 28.10 20.77 14.20
C THR A 438 28.23 22.05 15.02
N ARG A 439 28.84 23.09 14.45
CA ARG A 439 29.05 24.38 15.14
C ARG A 439 27.74 24.97 15.68
N HIS A 440 26.69 24.91 14.87
CA HIS A 440 25.37 25.44 15.23
C HIS A 440 24.69 24.62 16.34
N PHE A 441 24.78 23.30 16.28
CA PHE A 441 24.25 22.45 17.34
C PHE A 441 25.04 22.59 18.64
N THR A 442 26.37 22.73 18.59
CA THR A 442 27.19 23.02 19.77
C THR A 442 26.77 24.32 20.45
N GLN A 443 26.61 25.39 19.67
CA GLN A 443 26.11 26.67 20.16
C GLN A 443 24.74 26.53 20.82
N LEU A 444 23.80 25.88 20.13
CA LEU A 444 22.46 25.61 20.67
C LEU A 444 22.53 24.84 22.00
N PHE A 445 23.33 23.77 22.09
CA PHE A 445 23.42 22.99 23.32
C PHE A 445 24.03 23.80 24.47
N ASN A 446 25.03 24.64 24.20
CA ASN A 446 25.62 25.52 25.20
C ASN A 446 24.64 26.62 25.66
N MET A 447 23.82 27.17 24.76
CA MET A 447 22.71 28.07 25.15
C MET A 447 21.71 27.35 26.06
N ILE A 448 21.31 26.12 25.70
CA ILE A 448 20.40 25.29 26.51
C ILE A 448 20.99 25.01 27.89
N LEU A 449 22.29 24.71 27.98
CA LEU A 449 22.99 24.50 29.27
C LEU A 449 23.02 25.76 30.14
N ASN A 450 23.18 26.94 29.53
CA ASN A 450 23.26 28.21 30.26
C ASN A 450 21.89 28.76 30.69
N GLU A 451 20.86 28.64 29.83
CA GLU A 451 19.52 29.18 30.10
C GLU A 451 18.54 28.18 30.70
N GLU A 452 18.90 26.89 30.74
CA GLU A 452 18.06 25.77 31.19
C GLU A 452 16.71 25.66 30.48
N LYS A 453 16.64 26.12 29.23
CA LYS A 453 15.44 26.06 28.37
C LYS A 453 15.69 25.15 27.18
N VAL A 454 14.64 24.50 26.69
CA VAL A 454 14.69 23.65 25.49
C VAL A 454 13.66 24.11 24.44
N PRO A 455 13.91 23.87 23.14
CA PRO A 455 12.92 24.13 22.10
C PRO A 455 11.63 23.35 22.32
N LYS A 456 10.48 23.96 22.05
CA LYS A 456 9.13 23.35 22.21
C LYS A 456 8.99 22.05 21.41
N GLN A 457 9.64 21.95 20.25
CA GLN A 457 9.65 20.76 19.39
C GLN A 457 10.21 19.53 20.11
N TRP A 458 11.13 19.71 21.07
CA TRP A 458 11.71 18.62 21.84
C TRP A 458 10.79 18.13 22.96
N CYS A 459 9.76 18.92 23.30
CA CYS A 459 8.72 18.58 24.27
C CYS A 459 7.48 17.94 23.62
N THR A 460 7.44 17.82 22.29
CA THR A 460 6.33 17.19 21.57
C THR A 460 6.72 15.83 21.02
N SER A 461 5.72 14.97 20.80
CA SER A 461 5.94 13.65 20.21
C SER A 461 4.77 13.22 19.35
N ASP A 462 5.06 12.56 18.23
CA ASP A 462 4.04 11.93 17.41
C ASP A 462 3.80 10.50 17.89
N ILE A 463 2.57 10.19 18.31
CA ILE A 463 2.21 8.85 18.78
C ILE A 463 1.74 7.99 17.60
N ILE A 464 2.48 6.93 17.31
CA ILE A 464 2.12 5.89 16.34
C ILE A 464 1.55 4.68 17.06
N LEU A 465 0.36 4.24 16.63
CA LEU A 465 -0.29 3.06 17.19
C LEU A 465 0.07 1.79 16.40
N LEU A 466 0.66 0.83 17.10
CA LEU A 466 0.95 -0.50 16.56
C LEU A 466 0.00 -1.55 17.15
N PHE A 467 -0.78 -2.19 16.29
CA PHE A 467 -1.64 -3.29 16.72
C PHE A 467 -0.81 -4.46 17.28
N LYS A 468 -1.17 -4.94 18.48
CA LYS A 468 -0.49 -6.02 19.19
C LYS A 468 -1.15 -7.38 18.93
N LYS A 469 -2.35 -7.60 19.47
CA LYS A 469 -3.15 -8.85 19.39
C LYS A 469 -4.59 -8.61 19.88
N GLY A 470 -5.53 -9.49 19.57
CA GLY A 470 -6.94 -9.37 19.98
C GLY A 470 -7.84 -8.73 18.92
N SER A 471 -8.94 -8.09 19.31
CA SER A 471 -9.78 -7.35 18.36
C SER A 471 -9.06 -6.07 17.91
N SER A 472 -8.93 -5.87 16.59
CA SER A 472 -8.37 -4.64 16.01
C SER A 472 -9.31 -3.43 16.13
N LEU A 473 -10.51 -3.61 16.67
CA LEU A 473 -11.42 -2.50 16.95
C LEU A 473 -11.11 -1.90 18.33
N ASN A 474 -10.63 -2.69 19.28
CA ASN A 474 -10.37 -2.21 20.62
C ASN A 474 -9.04 -1.43 20.68
N ILE A 475 -9.10 -0.16 21.09
CA ILE A 475 -7.92 0.72 21.23
C ILE A 475 -6.89 0.19 22.24
N GLY A 476 -7.31 -0.55 23.27
CA GLY A 476 -6.42 -1.18 24.26
C GLY A 476 -5.54 -2.30 23.68
N ASN A 477 -5.84 -2.79 22.47
CA ASN A 477 -5.03 -3.79 21.76
C ASN A 477 -3.91 -3.16 20.91
N TYR A 478 -3.73 -1.84 20.98
CA TYR A 478 -2.65 -1.12 20.30
C TYR A 478 -1.55 -0.74 21.31
N ARG A 479 -0.31 -0.75 20.84
CA ARG A 479 0.85 -0.20 21.55
C ARG A 479 1.14 1.19 21.01
N PRO A 480 1.19 2.25 21.85
CA PRO A 480 1.68 3.54 21.42
C PRO A 480 3.21 3.52 21.31
N ILE A 481 3.74 4.10 20.24
CA ILE A 481 5.15 4.41 20.07
C ILE A 481 5.26 5.91 19.84
N SER A 482 5.93 6.62 20.74
CA SER A 482 6.23 8.04 20.58
C SER A 482 7.45 8.21 19.69
N LEU A 483 7.28 8.95 18.60
CA LEU A 483 8.38 9.52 17.83
C LEU A 483 8.72 10.87 18.44
N LEU A 484 9.92 10.97 18.99
CA LEU A 484 10.47 12.20 19.55
C LEU A 484 11.33 12.88 18.49
N ALA A 485 11.53 14.19 18.63
CA ALA A 485 12.58 14.92 17.91
C ALA A 485 13.90 14.13 17.99
N THR A 486 14.70 14.21 16.93
CA THR A 486 15.92 13.42 16.84
C THR A 486 16.72 13.59 18.12
N LYS A 487 17.03 12.46 18.78
CA LYS A 487 17.81 12.42 20.03
C LYS A 487 19.24 12.85 19.76
N LEU A 488 19.43 14.14 19.53
CA LEU A 488 20.65 14.85 19.79
C LEU A 488 20.69 15.01 21.31
N LEU A 489 20.97 13.92 22.01
CA LEU A 489 21.16 14.01 23.45
C LEU A 489 22.44 14.82 23.65
N ILE A 490 22.42 15.78 24.57
CA ILE A 490 23.63 16.40 25.08
C ILE A 490 24.59 15.25 25.43
N PRO A 491 25.85 15.24 24.90
CA PRO A 491 26.78 14.15 25.13
C PRO A 491 26.80 13.79 26.61
N SER A 492 26.51 12.52 26.93
CA SER A 492 26.41 12.03 28.31
C SER A 492 27.69 12.27 29.13
N ALA A 493 28.80 12.61 28.48
CA ALA A 493 30.09 12.93 29.08
C ALA A 493 30.08 14.24 29.87
N THR A 494 29.23 15.22 29.54
CA THR A 494 29.16 16.50 30.27
C THR A 494 28.44 16.37 31.62
N LEU A 495 27.67 15.31 31.82
CA LEU A 495 26.94 15.01 33.06
C LEU A 495 27.67 14.03 34.00
N GLN A 496 28.86 13.54 33.63
CA GLN A 496 29.58 12.53 34.41
C GLN A 496 30.59 13.11 35.42
N SER A 497 30.88 14.40 35.41
CA SER A 497 31.75 15.03 36.41
C SER A 497 30.95 15.51 37.62
N GLY A 498 30.55 14.58 38.49
CA GLY A 498 30.13 14.89 39.86
C GLY A 498 28.75 14.36 40.24
N THR A 499 28.77 13.27 41.02
CA THR A 499 27.63 12.63 41.72
C THR A 499 26.62 11.87 40.86
N HIS A 500 26.18 10.72 41.39
CA HIS A 500 25.14 9.85 40.84
C HIS A 500 23.80 10.60 40.67
N TYR A 501 23.68 11.40 39.61
CA TYR A 501 22.38 11.76 39.07
C TYR A 501 21.93 10.59 38.22
N ASN A 502 20.93 9.88 38.74
CA ASN A 502 20.10 8.93 37.99
C ASN A 502 19.81 9.48 36.59
N ASN A 503 19.67 8.58 35.61
CA ASN A 503 19.18 8.78 34.24
C ASN A 503 17.81 9.49 34.14
N GLN A 504 17.63 10.64 34.78
CA GLN A 504 16.37 11.36 34.99
C GLN A 504 16.45 12.85 34.61
N ILE A 505 17.61 13.37 34.21
CA ILE A 505 17.66 14.70 33.59
C ILE A 505 17.18 14.53 32.14
N LEU A 506 16.00 15.09 31.87
CA LEU A 506 15.08 14.81 30.76
C LEU A 506 14.11 13.61 30.95
N THR A 507 13.73 13.31 32.20
CA THR A 507 12.30 13.15 32.49
C THR A 507 11.70 14.55 32.65
N VAL A 508 11.65 15.31 31.56
CA VAL A 508 10.74 16.47 31.52
C VAL A 508 9.36 15.88 31.75
N ASN A 509 8.76 16.27 32.87
CA ASN A 509 7.35 16.04 33.16
C ASN A 509 6.56 16.29 31.87
N THR A 510 6.12 15.21 31.22
CA THR A 510 5.09 15.27 30.19
C THR A 510 3.77 15.60 30.90
N SER A 511 3.66 16.81 31.42
CA SER A 511 2.38 17.44 31.72
C SER A 511 1.78 17.81 30.39
N THR A 512 1.05 16.86 29.80
CA THR A 512 0.17 17.09 28.66
C THR A 512 -0.95 18.03 29.11
N SER A 513 -0.95 19.26 28.61
CA SER A 513 -2.14 20.13 28.64
C SER A 513 -3.24 19.60 27.72
#